data_AF-A0A1V1SSP4-F1
#
_entry.id   AF-A0A1V1SSP4-F1
#
_cell.length_a   1.000
_cell.length_b   1.000
_cell.length_c   1.000
_cell.angle_alpha   90.00
_cell.angle_beta   90.00
_cell.angle_gamma   90.00
#
_symmetry.space_group_name_H-M   'P 1'
#
loop_
_entity.id
_entity.type
_entity.pdbx_description
1 polymer ?
#
loop_
_entity_poly.entity_id
_entity_poly.type
_entity_poly.pdbx_seq_one_letter_code
_entity_poly.pdbx_strand_id
1 'polypeptide(L)'
;MLDTFGIPYANLHAAGNDSHYALRSLLMIAVTDGQKMELEPASKDLFSTFSAIARSARPTTAGEKAAAFEESHRQVKAEKTARHKARRAARTERRRQERDARIETDSQCSPTEDA
;
A
#
# COMPACT_ATOMS: atom_id res chain seq x y z
N MET A 1 -20.84 15.42 7.14
CA MET A 1 -20.45 16.40 6.11
C MET A 1 -19.57 15.77 5.03
N LEU A 2 -18.36 15.29 5.33
CA LEU A 2 -17.51 14.66 4.31
C LEU A 2 -18.16 13.40 3.71
N ASP A 3 -18.71 12.53 4.55
CA ASP A 3 -19.48 11.34 4.10
C ASP A 3 -20.69 11.73 3.27
N THR A 4 -21.40 12.77 3.70
CA THR A 4 -22.60 13.30 3.03
C THR A 4 -22.33 13.72 1.59
N PHE A 5 -21.12 14.23 1.32
CA PHE A 5 -20.69 14.64 -0.01
C PHE A 5 -19.84 13.58 -0.74
N GLY A 6 -19.64 12.40 -0.13
CA GLY A 6 -18.81 11.34 -0.70
C GLY A 6 -17.34 11.73 -0.85
N ILE A 7 -16.83 12.62 0.01
CA ILE A 7 -15.44 13.08 -0.04
C ILE A 7 -14.59 12.10 0.76
N PRO A 8 -13.69 11.33 0.12
CA PRO A 8 -12.81 10.41 0.84
C PRO A 8 -11.82 11.21 1.70
N TYR A 9 -11.62 10.75 2.92
CA TYR A 9 -10.71 11.35 3.88
C TYR A 9 -9.78 10.30 4.49
N ALA A 10 -8.58 10.74 4.81
CA ALA A 10 -7.57 10.01 5.57
C ALA A 10 -6.82 11.00 6.46
N ASN A 11 -6.31 10.54 7.60
CA ASN A 11 -5.52 11.34 8.53
C ASN A 11 -6.22 12.67 8.93
N LEU A 12 -7.46 12.58 9.42
CA LEU A 12 -8.11 13.67 10.15
C LEU A 12 -7.26 14.07 11.37
N HIS A 13 -7.36 15.32 11.81
CA HIS A 13 -6.61 15.93 12.93
C HIS A 13 -5.19 16.42 12.60
N ALA A 14 -4.76 16.31 11.35
CA ALA A 14 -3.63 17.11 10.87
C ALA A 14 -4.19 18.44 10.32
N ALA A 15 -3.80 19.57 10.92
CA ALA A 15 -4.37 20.88 10.60
C ALA A 15 -4.38 21.23 9.09
N GLY A 16 -3.36 20.79 8.35
CA GLY A 16 -3.31 20.94 6.90
C GLY A 16 -4.33 20.09 6.14
N ASN A 17 -4.61 18.87 6.62
CA ASN A 17 -5.60 17.98 6.01
C ASN A 17 -7.01 18.48 6.27
N ASP A 18 -7.29 18.90 7.50
CA ASP A 18 -8.61 19.39 7.91
C ASP A 18 -9.01 20.63 7.09
N SER A 19 -8.06 21.53 6.83
CA SER A 19 -8.26 22.69 5.96
C SER A 19 -8.65 22.31 4.52
N HIS A 20 -7.99 21.29 3.96
CA HIS A 20 -8.34 20.77 2.63
C HIS A 20 -9.74 20.16 2.61
N TYR A 21 -10.11 19.38 3.62
CA TYR A 21 -11.43 18.77 3.72
C TYR A 21 -12.54 19.80 3.96
N ALA A 22 -12.25 20.85 4.74
CA ALA A 22 -13.15 21.98 4.94
C ALA A 22 -13.42 22.71 3.61
N LEU A 23 -12.38 23.05 2.85
CA LEU A 23 -12.54 23.70 1.53
C LEU A 23 -13.41 22.85 0.59
N ARG A 24 -13.16 21.54 0.51
CA ARG A 24 -13.95 20.64 -0.35
C ARG A 24 -15.42 20.57 0.07
N SER A 25 -15.67 20.55 1.38
CA SER A 25 -17.04 20.58 1.92
C SER A 25 -17.75 21.88 1.55
N LEU A 26 -17.07 23.03 1.68
CA LEU A 26 -17.62 24.33 1.30
C LEU A 26 -17.94 24.41 -0.20
N LEU A 27 -17.07 23.88 -1.06
CA LEU A 27 -17.34 23.80 -2.49
C LEU A 27 -18.58 22.96 -2.80
N MET A 28 -18.76 21.82 -2.12
CA MET A 28 -19.94 20.97 -2.31
C MET A 28 -21.23 21.59 -1.78
N ILE A 29 -21.17 22.36 -0.69
CA ILE A 29 -22.29 23.17 -0.22
C ILE A 29 -22.68 24.19 -1.29
N ALA A 30 -21.71 24.95 -1.80
CA ALA A 30 -21.95 25.94 -2.85
C ALA A 30 -22.58 25.31 -4.11
N VAL A 31 -22.11 24.14 -4.55
CA VAL A 31 -22.71 23.39 -5.68
C VAL A 31 -24.15 22.98 -5.37
N THR A 32 -24.40 22.45 -4.18
CA THR A 32 -25.73 21.97 -3.78
C THR A 32 -26.74 23.11 -3.72
N ASP A 33 -26.34 24.26 -3.20
CA ASP A 33 -27.21 25.43 -3.10
C ASP A 33 -27.38 26.12 -4.45
N GLY A 34 -26.30 26.20 -5.25
CA GLY A 34 -26.36 26.72 -6.63
C GLY A 34 -27.31 25.93 -7.51
N GLN A 35 -27.30 24.59 -7.42
CA GLN A 35 -28.21 23.73 -8.21
C GLN A 35 -29.70 23.98 -7.93
N LYS A 36 -30.06 24.53 -6.76
CA LYS A 36 -31.45 24.87 -6.41
C LYS A 36 -31.89 26.22 -6.97
N MET A 37 -30.97 27.02 -7.50
CA MET A 37 -31.24 28.33 -8.09
C MET A 37 -31.36 28.21 -9.61
N GLU A 38 -32.19 29.06 -10.22
CA GLU A 38 -32.11 29.28 -11.67
C GLU A 38 -30.82 30.05 -11.97
N LEU A 39 -29.86 29.35 -12.55
CA LEU A 39 -28.51 29.86 -12.78
C LEU A 39 -28.28 30.20 -14.25
N GLU A 40 -27.60 31.32 -14.45
CA GLU A 40 -26.98 31.68 -15.72
C GLU A 40 -25.99 30.59 -16.19
N PRO A 41 -25.81 30.40 -17.52
CA PRO A 41 -24.94 29.36 -18.06
C PRO A 41 -23.50 29.39 -17.50
N ALA A 42 -22.92 30.59 -17.32
CA ALA A 42 -21.58 30.76 -16.77
C ALA A 42 -21.46 30.26 -15.31
N SER A 43 -22.53 30.37 -14.53
CA SER A 43 -22.55 29.86 -13.16
C SER A 43 -22.61 28.33 -13.13
N LYS A 44 -23.27 27.69 -14.12
CA LYS A 44 -23.31 26.22 -14.22
C LYS A 44 -21.91 25.64 -14.46
N ASP A 45 -21.11 26.27 -15.32
CA ASP A 45 -19.73 25.86 -15.57
C ASP A 45 -18.85 26.01 -14.33
N LEU A 46 -19.06 27.10 -13.56
CA LEU A 46 -18.36 27.31 -12.30
C LEU A 46 -18.69 26.23 -11.26
N PHE A 47 -19.97 25.89 -11.08
CA PHE A 47 -20.36 24.82 -10.15
C PHE A 47 -19.88 23.44 -10.62
N SER A 48 -19.85 23.18 -11.92
CA SER A 48 -19.23 21.96 -12.47
C SER A 48 -17.75 21.89 -12.07
N THR A 49 -17.03 23.00 -12.20
CA THR A 49 -15.61 23.11 -11.81
C THR A 49 -15.42 22.89 -10.30
N PHE A 50 -16.25 23.51 -9.46
CA PHE A 50 -16.22 23.31 -8.00
C PHE A 50 -16.46 21.85 -7.63
N SER A 51 -17.42 21.20 -8.29
CA SER A 51 -17.71 19.79 -8.10
C SER A 51 -16.52 18.90 -8.48
N ALA A 52 -15.84 19.21 -9.59
CA ALA A 52 -14.65 18.49 -10.03
C ALA A 52 -13.49 18.66 -9.03
N ILE A 53 -13.23 19.88 -8.55
CA ILE A 53 -12.19 20.16 -7.56
C ILE A 53 -12.48 19.43 -6.25
N ALA A 54 -13.72 19.48 -5.76
CA ALA A 54 -14.09 18.86 -4.49
C ALA A 54 -13.93 17.33 -4.49
N ARG A 55 -14.18 16.67 -5.63
CA ARG A 55 -14.06 15.22 -5.80
C ARG A 55 -12.69 14.74 -6.29
N SER A 56 -11.80 15.65 -6.66
CA SER A 56 -10.46 15.29 -7.12
C SER A 56 -9.65 14.58 -6.02
N ALA A 57 -8.74 13.68 -6.43
CA ALA A 57 -7.82 13.04 -5.50
C ALA A 57 -7.00 14.09 -4.74
N ARG A 58 -6.80 13.90 -3.44
CA ARG A 58 -5.99 14.84 -2.65
C ARG A 58 -4.53 14.74 -3.07
N PRO A 59 -3.82 15.87 -3.26
CA PRO A 59 -2.38 15.84 -3.40
C PRO A 59 -1.74 15.11 -2.21
N THR A 60 -0.88 14.14 -2.49
CA THR A 60 -0.07 13.47 -1.46
C THR A 60 0.83 14.48 -0.76
N THR A 61 0.77 14.50 0.56
CA THR A 61 1.58 15.40 1.39
C THR A 61 3.06 14.97 1.40
N ALA A 62 3.97 15.87 1.76
CA ALA A 62 5.39 15.55 1.86
C ALA A 62 5.66 14.43 2.89
N GLY A 63 4.93 14.42 4.01
CA GLY A 63 5.03 13.37 5.03
C GLY A 63 4.60 12.00 4.51
N GLU A 64 3.52 11.93 3.73
CA GLU A 64 3.07 10.67 3.11
C GLU A 64 4.05 10.15 2.07
N LYS A 65 4.67 11.05 1.29
CA LYS A 65 5.74 10.67 0.35
C LYS A 65 6.94 10.08 1.08
N ALA A 66 7.35 10.69 2.19
CA ALA A 66 8.45 10.20 3.01
C ALA A 66 8.12 8.84 3.65
N ALA A 67 6.89 8.67 4.18
CA ALA A 67 6.44 7.40 4.75
C ALA A 67 6.42 6.28 3.71
N ALA A 68 5.91 6.54 2.50
CA ALA A 68 5.90 5.58 1.41
C ALA A 68 7.32 5.18 0.97
N PHE A 69 8.25 6.14 0.95
CA PHE A 69 9.65 5.88 0.66
C PHE A 69 10.31 5.00 1.73
N GLU A 70 10.11 5.31 3.01
CA GLU A 70 10.63 4.52 4.13
C GLU A 70 10.07 3.10 4.15
N GLU A 71 8.78 2.94 3.86
CA GLU A 71 8.14 1.63 3.76
C GLU A 71 8.72 0.79 2.62
N SER A 72 8.88 1.39 1.44
CA SER A 72 9.53 0.73 0.30
C SER A 72 10.95 0.27 0.66
N HIS A 73 11.73 1.14 1.31
CA HIS A 73 13.08 0.79 1.74
C HIS A 73 13.09 -0.36 2.77
N ARG A 74 12.13 -0.39 3.70
CA ARG A 74 11.95 -1.50 4.66
C ARG A 74 11.61 -2.81 3.95
N GLN A 75 10.72 -2.79 2.96
CA GLN A 75 10.34 -3.97 2.19
C GLN A 75 11.54 -4.57 1.44
N VAL A 76 12.32 -3.73 0.75
CA VAL A 76 13.55 -4.16 0.06
C VAL A 76 14.55 -4.79 1.03
N LYS A 77 14.73 -4.20 2.21
CA LYS A 77 15.62 -4.76 3.25
C LYS A 77 15.11 -6.10 3.79
N ALA A 78 13.79 -6.22 4.00
CA ALA A 78 13.15 -7.45 4.45
C ALA A 78 13.31 -8.57 3.42
N GLU A 79 13.06 -8.28 2.13
CA GLU A 79 13.22 -9.24 1.04
C GLU A 79 14.66 -9.73 0.91
N LYS A 80 15.64 -8.81 0.96
CA LYS A 80 17.06 -9.17 0.95
C LYS A 80 17.40 -10.12 2.10
N THR A 81 16.89 -9.83 3.29
CA THR A 81 17.10 -10.66 4.48
C THR A 81 16.47 -12.05 4.31
N ALA A 82 15.23 -12.11 3.82
CA ALA A 82 14.52 -13.35 3.54
C ALA A 82 15.28 -14.22 2.52
N ARG A 83 15.78 -13.60 1.44
CA ARG A 83 16.60 -14.27 0.41
C ARG A 83 17.88 -14.86 1.00
N HIS A 84 18.57 -14.13 1.88
CA HIS A 84 19.75 -14.65 2.56
C HIS A 84 19.44 -15.83 3.48
N LYS A 85 18.32 -15.76 4.24
CA LYS A 85 17.88 -16.86 5.09
C LYS A 85 17.52 -18.11 4.27
N ALA A 86 16.77 -17.95 3.19
CA ALA A 86 16.41 -19.04 2.28
C ALA A 86 17.65 -19.72 1.69
N ARG A 87 18.65 -18.94 1.23
CA ARG A 87 19.93 -19.48 0.75
C ARG A 87 20.68 -20.28 1.81
N ARG A 88 20.70 -19.81 3.06
CA ARG A 88 21.33 -20.55 4.17
C ARG A 88 20.59 -21.85 4.46
N ALA A 89 19.26 -21.82 4.52
CA ALA A 89 18.43 -23.00 4.73
C ALA A 89 18.65 -24.05 3.64
N ALA A 90 18.64 -23.65 2.36
CA ALA A 90 18.90 -24.54 1.24
C ALA A 90 20.28 -25.20 1.30
N ARG A 91 21.32 -24.46 1.73
CA ARG A 91 22.67 -25.03 1.90
C ARG A 91 22.72 -26.05 3.03
N THR A 92 22.03 -25.78 4.14
CA THR A 92 21.95 -26.71 5.27
C THR A 92 21.20 -27.98 4.88
N GLU A 93 20.09 -27.84 4.17
CA GLU A 93 19.28 -28.97 3.71
C GLU A 93 20.04 -29.83 2.70
N ARG A 94 20.74 -29.22 1.75
CA ARG A 94 21.59 -29.96 0.81
C ARG A 94 22.65 -30.81 1.53
N ARG A 95 23.31 -30.24 2.55
CA ARG A 95 24.28 -30.98 3.37
C ARG A 95 23.65 -32.11 4.18
N ARG A 96 22.38 -31.98 4.57
CA ARG A 96 21.64 -33.04 5.25
C ARG A 96 21.35 -34.19 4.28
N GLN A 97 20.79 -33.87 3.12
CA GLN A 97 20.52 -34.86 2.06
C GLN A 97 21.79 -35.58 1.61
N GLU A 98 22.92 -34.87 1.44
CA GLU A 98 24.22 -35.47 1.13
C GLU A 98 24.70 -36.45 2.22
N ARG A 99 24.38 -36.22 3.49
CA ARG A 99 24.73 -37.16 4.58
C ARG A 99 23.79 -38.37 4.60
N ASP A 100 22.49 -38.12 4.48
CA ASP A 100 21.49 -39.19 4.50
C ASP A 100 21.73 -40.16 3.32
N ALA A 101 22.05 -39.64 2.13
CA ALA A 101 22.41 -40.46 0.97
C ALA A 101 23.70 -41.28 1.18
N ARG A 102 24.71 -40.75 1.88
CA ARG A 102 25.93 -41.52 2.22
C ARG A 102 25.65 -42.65 3.19
N ILE A 103 24.80 -42.41 4.19
CA ILE A 103 24.39 -43.44 5.15
C ILE A 103 23.62 -44.55 4.44
N GLU A 104 22.73 -44.21 3.51
CA GLU A 104 22.01 -45.19 2.68
C GLU A 104 22.96 -46.02 1.81
N THR A 105 23.95 -45.40 1.15
CA THR A 105 24.93 -46.13 0.34
C THR A 105 25.82 -47.05 1.16
N ASP A 106 26.26 -46.61 2.34
CA ASP A 106 27.11 -47.42 3.22
C ASP A 106 26.32 -48.59 3.84
N SER A 107 25.02 -48.40 4.12
CA SER A 107 24.14 -49.46 4.64
C SER A 107 23.76 -50.50 3.58
N GLN A 108 23.83 -50.17 2.29
CA GLN A 108 23.62 -51.13 1.20
C GLN A 108 24.88 -51.93 0.84
N CYS A 109 26.06 -51.51 1.31
CA CYS A 109 27.35 -52.14 1.00
C CYS A 109 27.86 -53.08 2.10
N SER A 110 27.11 -53.29 3.19
CA SER A 110 27.40 -54.34 4.17
C SER A 110 27.14 -55.71 3.52
N PRO A 111 28.18 -56.54 3.30
CA PRO A 111 28.04 -57.81 2.63
C PRO A 111 27.27 -58.77 3.55
N THR A 112 26.28 -59.45 2.98
CA THR A 112 25.79 -60.73 3.50
C THR A 112 26.99 -61.65 3.65
N GLU A 113 27.41 -61.88 4.90
CA GLU A 113 28.32 -62.97 5.25
C GLU A 113 27.63 -64.28 4.85
N ASP A 114 28.11 -64.91 3.77
CA ASP A 114 27.67 -66.25 3.36
C ASP A 114 28.32 -67.30 4.26
N ALA A 115 27.44 -68.19 4.74
CA ALA A 115 27.65 -69.30 5.65
C ALA A 115 28.22 -70.57 4.98
#